data_AF-A0A160VSU5-F1
#
_entry.id   AF-A0A160VSU5-F1
#
_cell.length_a   1.000
_cell.length_b   1.000
_cell.length_c   1.000
_cell.angle_alpha   90.00
_cell.angle_beta   90.00
_cell.angle_gamma   90.00
#
_symmetry.space_group_name_H-M   'P 1'
#
loop_
_entity.id
_entity.type
_entity.pdbx_description
1 polymer ?
#
loop_
_entity_poly.entity_id
_entity_poly.type
_entity_poly.pdbx_seq_one_letter_code
_entity_poly.pdbx_strand_id
1 'polypeptide(L)'
;MIRELLLLILLYSFKLIISLFGFMVRIFLIPLKKTIDLPENRRKTIEALIEIVRYILAVILAVKISGILRAFLVFLGFNSGVSLGKRTIYSAHDISVLRKHREDKLLGPFAALSTVMTIVEVSIFVALTLASKVLTPSTTILHYWILGLAYGVAYLAVSYGNLGVLQRNSLFLLIFFGIKTGKAKAEEVSQRLSRKLPGLFLR
;
A
#
# COMPACT_ATOMS: atom_id res chain seq x y z
N MET A 1 18.26 -4.73 -29.66
CA MET A 1 18.00 -5.96 -28.88
C MET A 1 18.74 -6.05 -27.54
N ILE A 2 20.06 -5.91 -27.50
CA ILE A 2 20.86 -6.01 -26.25
C ILE A 2 20.50 -4.89 -25.25
N ARG A 3 20.24 -3.68 -25.75
CA ARG A 3 19.88 -2.52 -24.93
C ARG A 3 18.51 -2.69 -24.25
N GLU A 4 17.51 -3.20 -24.97
CA GLU A 4 16.18 -3.49 -24.43
C GLU A 4 16.24 -4.61 -23.37
N LEU A 5 17.11 -5.60 -23.59
CA LEU A 5 17.31 -6.72 -22.65
C LEU A 5 17.98 -6.28 -21.35
N LEU A 6 19.03 -5.46 -21.44
CA LEU A 6 19.70 -4.85 -20.28
C LEU A 6 18.74 -4.00 -19.43
N LEU A 7 17.83 -3.28 -20.08
CA LEU A 7 16.85 -2.44 -19.40
C LEU A 7 15.75 -3.23 -18.74
N LEU A 8 15.27 -4.29 -19.38
CA LEU A 8 14.36 -5.24 -18.75
C LEU A 8 15.01 -5.86 -17.51
N ILE A 9 16.27 -6.27 -17.60
CA ILE A 9 17.02 -6.82 -16.46
C ILE A 9 17.15 -5.79 -15.33
N LEU A 10 17.53 -4.55 -15.64
CA LEU A 10 17.65 -3.47 -14.65
C LEU A 10 16.31 -3.19 -13.96
N LEU A 11 15.22 -3.12 -14.72
CA LEU A 11 13.90 -2.80 -14.20
C LEU A 11 13.34 -3.94 -13.34
N TYR A 12 13.53 -5.19 -13.78
CA TYR A 12 13.13 -6.36 -13.00
C TYR A 12 14.01 -6.56 -11.77
N SER A 13 15.30 -6.20 -11.80
CA SER A 13 16.16 -6.25 -10.62
C SER A 13 15.79 -5.17 -9.59
N PHE A 14 15.47 -3.95 -10.01
CA PHE A 14 14.89 -2.94 -9.10
C PHE A 14 13.56 -3.43 -8.49
N LYS A 15 12.69 -4.00 -9.32
CA LYS A 15 11.41 -4.57 -8.84
C LYS A 15 11.64 -5.72 -7.85
N LEU A 16 12.64 -6.57 -8.11
CA LEU A 16 13.04 -7.66 -7.23
C LEU A 16 13.53 -7.11 -5.89
N ILE A 17 14.41 -6.10 -5.89
CA ILE A 17 14.93 -5.46 -4.67
C ILE A 17 13.80 -4.86 -3.84
N ILE A 18 12.90 -4.10 -4.46
CA ILE A 18 11.72 -3.53 -3.78
C ILE A 18 10.83 -4.64 -3.22
N SER A 19 10.62 -5.72 -3.99
CA SER A 19 9.82 -6.86 -3.55
C SER A 19 10.47 -7.61 -2.37
N LEU A 20 11.79 -7.81 -2.39
CA LEU A 20 12.56 -8.44 -1.32
C LEU A 20 12.55 -7.58 -0.06
N PHE A 21 12.74 -6.27 -0.20
CA PHE A 21 12.62 -5.33 0.91
C PHE A 21 11.21 -5.35 1.51
N GLY A 22 10.18 -5.31 0.67
CA GLY A 22 8.79 -5.44 1.11
C GLY A 22 8.48 -6.78 1.79
N PHE A 23 9.12 -7.86 1.36
CA PHE A 23 9.02 -9.18 1.98
C PHE A 23 9.71 -9.24 3.35
N MET A 24 10.92 -8.66 3.48
CA MET A 24 11.62 -8.53 4.77
C MET A 24 10.81 -7.71 5.76
N VAL A 25 10.25 -6.58 5.32
CA VAL A 25 9.34 -5.77 6.13
C VAL A 25 8.12 -6.59 6.56
N ARG A 26 7.52 -7.41 5.67
CA ARG A 26 6.41 -8.31 6.07
C ARG A 26 6.80 -9.27 7.17
N ILE A 27 7.98 -9.92 7.09
CA ILE A 27 8.45 -10.87 8.11
C ILE A 27 8.62 -10.17 9.46
N PHE A 28 9.31 -9.02 9.46
CA PHE A 28 9.52 -8.22 10.67
C PHE A 28 8.21 -7.76 11.33
N LEU A 29 7.15 -7.59 10.53
CA LEU A 29 5.86 -7.11 11.01
C LEU A 29 4.91 -8.20 11.50
N ILE A 30 5.22 -9.48 11.29
CA ILE A 30 4.44 -10.62 11.81
C ILE A 30 4.22 -10.54 13.34
N PRO A 31 5.27 -10.34 14.18
CA PRO A 31 5.10 -10.27 15.63
C PRO A 31 4.24 -9.07 16.06
N LEU A 32 4.42 -7.90 15.44
CA LEU A 32 3.59 -6.72 15.73
C LEU A 32 2.12 -6.95 15.37
N LYS A 33 1.84 -7.65 14.26
CA LYS A 33 0.48 -7.93 13.81
C LYS A 33 -0.37 -8.70 14.82
N LYS A 34 0.25 -9.58 15.61
CA LYS A 34 -0.45 -10.37 16.62
C LYS A 34 -0.81 -9.57 17.87
N THR A 35 -0.12 -8.46 18.13
CA THR A 35 -0.27 -7.70 19.37
C THR A 35 -1.24 -6.54 19.25
N ILE A 36 -1.72 -6.25 18.04
CA ILE A 36 -2.37 -5.00 17.69
C ILE A 36 -3.79 -5.26 17.19
N ASP A 37 -4.77 -4.59 17.80
CA ASP A 37 -6.14 -4.55 17.30
C ASP A 37 -6.23 -3.59 16.11
N LEU A 38 -6.20 -4.17 14.91
CA LEU A 38 -6.45 -3.47 13.65
C LEU A 38 -7.96 -3.51 13.34
N PRO A 39 -8.59 -2.38 12.98
CA PRO A 39 -9.99 -2.36 12.58
C PRO A 39 -10.26 -3.30 11.39
N GLU A 40 -11.39 -4.00 11.42
CA GLU A 40 -11.77 -4.93 10.36
C GLU A 40 -12.24 -4.21 9.09
N ASN A 41 -11.88 -4.75 7.93
CA ASN A 41 -12.30 -4.24 6.64
C ASN A 41 -13.77 -4.61 6.37
N ARG A 42 -14.67 -3.65 6.53
CA ARG A 42 -16.12 -3.83 6.31
C ARG A 42 -16.54 -4.00 4.85
N ARG A 43 -15.66 -3.66 3.89
CA ARG A 43 -15.94 -3.70 2.44
C ARG A 43 -15.13 -4.76 1.70
N LYS A 44 -14.74 -5.84 2.39
CA LYS A 44 -13.95 -6.95 1.82
C LYS A 44 -14.59 -7.56 0.57
N THR A 45 -15.92 -7.69 0.54
CA THR A 45 -16.66 -8.21 -0.61
C THR A 45 -16.57 -7.28 -1.83
N ILE A 46 -16.64 -5.97 -1.62
CA ILE A 46 -16.50 -4.96 -2.68
C ILE A 46 -15.07 -4.97 -3.21
N GLU A 47 -14.06 -5.07 -2.33
CA GLU A 47 -12.66 -5.20 -2.73
C GLU A 47 -12.44 -6.45 -3.59
N ALA A 48 -13.00 -7.59 -3.20
CA ALA A 48 -12.91 -8.84 -3.97
C ALA A 48 -13.57 -8.71 -5.34
N LEU A 49 -14.74 -8.07 -5.44
CA LEU A 49 -15.41 -7.83 -6.71
C LEU A 49 -14.55 -6.97 -7.65
N ILE A 50 -13.99 -5.87 -7.15
CA ILE A 50 -13.10 -4.99 -7.93
C ILE A 50 -11.84 -5.75 -8.36
N GLU A 51 -11.30 -6.65 -7.55
CA GLU A 51 -10.16 -7.50 -7.93
C GLU A 51 -10.50 -8.51 -9.01
N ILE A 52 -11.67 -9.14 -8.95
CA ILE A 52 -12.13 -10.08 -9.98
C ILE A 52 -12.32 -9.34 -11.31
N VAL A 53 -13.03 -8.20 -11.28
CA VAL A 53 -13.28 -7.36 -12.46
C VAL A 53 -11.96 -6.89 -13.08
N ARG A 54 -10.96 -6.53 -12.26
CA ARG A 54 -9.61 -6.18 -12.73
C ARG A 54 -9.00 -7.27 -13.60
N TYR A 55 -8.98 -8.52 -13.12
CA TYR A 55 -8.33 -9.61 -13.85
C TYR A 55 -9.09 -9.97 -15.12
N ILE A 56 -10.43 -9.94 -15.09
CA ILE A 56 -11.27 -10.12 -16.28
C ILE A 56 -10.93 -9.06 -17.33
N LEU A 57 -10.92 -7.77 -16.95
CA LEU A 57 -10.52 -6.68 -17.84
C LEU A 57 -9.11 -6.88 -18.39
N ALA A 58 -8.14 -7.22 -17.54
CA ALA A 58 -6.76 -7.44 -17.96
C ALA A 58 -6.64 -8.52 -19.05
N VAL A 59 -7.37 -9.63 -18.90
CA VAL A 59 -7.40 -10.72 -19.89
C VAL A 59 -8.09 -10.27 -21.17
N ILE A 60 -9.24 -9.59 -21.09
CA ILE A 60 -9.96 -9.07 -22.26
C ILE A 60 -9.07 -8.12 -23.07
N LEU A 61 -8.35 -7.22 -22.39
CA LEU A 61 -7.47 -6.25 -23.04
C LEU A 61 -6.25 -6.95 -23.68
N ALA A 62 -5.72 -8.01 -23.06
CA ALA A 62 -4.61 -8.77 -23.60
C ALA A 62 -4.98 -9.57 -24.86
N VAL A 63 -6.16 -10.22 -24.87
CA VAL A 63 -6.62 -11.04 -26.01
C VAL A 63 -6.92 -10.19 -27.26
N LYS A 64 -7.25 -8.90 -27.08
CA LYS A 64 -7.48 -7.96 -28.19
C LYS A 64 -6.20 -7.54 -28.92
N ILE A 65 -5.02 -7.91 -28.42
CA ILE A 65 -3.73 -7.50 -28.97
C ILE A 65 -3.09 -8.65 -29.72
N SER A 66 -2.67 -8.40 -30.96
CA SER A 66 -1.95 -9.39 -31.75
C SER A 66 -0.52 -9.60 -31.22
N GLY A 67 -0.14 -10.87 -31.14
CA GLY A 67 1.20 -11.30 -30.68
C GLY A 67 1.26 -11.57 -29.18
N ILE A 68 1.67 -12.78 -28.83
CA ILE A 68 1.74 -13.31 -27.46
C ILE A 68 2.55 -12.39 -26.53
N LEU A 69 3.71 -11.92 -27.00
CA LEU A 69 4.58 -11.04 -26.21
C LEU A 69 3.92 -9.69 -25.92
N ARG A 70 3.22 -9.10 -26.90
CA ARG A 70 2.53 -7.81 -26.73
C ARG A 70 1.33 -7.96 -25.81
N ALA A 71 0.55 -9.04 -25.98
CA ALA A 71 -0.56 -9.37 -25.08
C ALA A 71 -0.09 -9.52 -23.63
N PHE A 72 1.02 -10.21 -23.40
CA PHE A 72 1.62 -10.36 -22.07
C PHE A 72 2.07 -9.02 -21.48
N LEU A 73 2.72 -8.16 -22.27
CA LEU A 73 3.14 -6.83 -21.83
C LEU A 73 1.94 -5.91 -21.52
N VAL A 74 0.84 -6.02 -22.26
CA VAL A 74 -0.40 -5.28 -21.99
C VAL A 74 -1.05 -5.76 -20.70
N PHE A 75 -1.12 -7.07 -20.49
CA PHE A 75 -1.61 -7.65 -19.24
C PHE A 75 -0.79 -7.16 -18.03
N LEU A 76 0.53 -7.18 -18.13
CA LEU A 76 1.42 -6.70 -17.07
C LEU A 76 1.33 -5.18 -16.88
N GLY A 77 1.26 -4.43 -17.97
CA GLY A 77 1.15 -2.97 -17.95
C GLY A 77 -0.12 -2.52 -17.24
N PHE A 78 -1.28 -3.06 -17.62
CA PHE A 78 -2.55 -2.77 -16.97
C PHE A 78 -2.52 -3.13 -15.48
N ASN A 79 -2.15 -4.37 -15.12
CA ASN A 79 -2.12 -4.80 -13.72
C ASN A 79 -1.12 -4.01 -12.86
N SER A 80 0.01 -3.60 -13.44
CA SER A 80 0.99 -2.71 -12.80
C SER A 80 0.37 -1.34 -12.51
N GLY A 81 -0.31 -0.74 -13.49
CA GLY A 81 -1.02 0.53 -13.33
C GLY A 81 -2.08 0.45 -12.22
N VAL A 82 -2.91 -0.60 -12.22
CA VAL A 82 -3.93 -0.82 -11.18
C VAL A 82 -3.30 -0.96 -9.81
N SER A 83 -2.21 -1.72 -9.70
CA SER A 83 -1.51 -1.93 -8.43
C SER A 83 -0.96 -0.62 -7.87
N LEU A 84 -0.39 0.24 -8.73
CA LEU A 84 0.07 1.56 -8.33
C LEU A 84 -1.10 2.44 -7.87
N GLY A 85 -2.17 2.52 -8.66
CA GLY A 85 -3.37 3.30 -8.29
C GLY A 85 -3.99 2.86 -6.96
N LYS A 86 -4.22 1.54 -6.79
CA LYS A 86 -4.69 0.96 -5.52
C LYS A 86 -3.80 1.36 -4.35
N ARG A 87 -2.48 1.24 -4.53
CA ARG A 87 -1.51 1.59 -3.50
C ARG A 87 -1.56 3.06 -3.14
N THR A 88 -1.59 3.96 -4.13
CA THR A 88 -1.69 5.40 -3.93
C THR A 88 -2.97 5.76 -3.16
N ILE A 89 -4.12 5.20 -3.53
CA ILE A 89 -5.38 5.45 -2.83
C ILE A 89 -5.32 4.98 -1.37
N TYR A 90 -4.83 3.77 -1.13
CA TYR A 90 -4.74 3.24 0.22
C TYR A 90 -3.73 4.00 1.07
N SER A 91 -2.59 4.38 0.52
CA SER A 91 -1.61 5.19 1.24
C SER A 91 -2.15 6.60 1.54
N ALA A 92 -2.91 7.21 0.62
CA ALA A 92 -3.60 8.48 0.88
C ALA A 92 -4.66 8.36 1.99
N HIS A 93 -5.43 7.26 1.99
CA HIS A 93 -6.36 6.93 3.06
C HIS A 93 -5.64 6.75 4.40
N ASP A 94 -4.54 5.99 4.43
CA ASP A 94 -3.74 5.74 5.64
C ASP A 94 -3.19 7.05 6.22
N ILE A 95 -2.69 7.96 5.38
CA ILE A 95 -2.26 9.30 5.80
C ILE A 95 -3.42 10.10 6.40
N SER A 96 -4.62 10.03 5.80
CA SER A 96 -5.83 10.68 6.32
C SER A 96 -6.21 10.15 7.69
N VAL A 97 -6.15 8.84 7.89
CA VAL A 97 -6.40 8.19 9.19
C VAL A 97 -5.37 8.64 10.24
N LEU A 98 -4.08 8.66 9.89
CA LEU A 98 -3.01 9.13 10.77
C LEU A 98 -3.15 10.61 11.13
N ARG A 99 -3.53 11.46 10.17
CA ARG A 99 -3.74 12.90 10.38
C ARG A 99 -4.94 13.20 11.28
N LYS A 100 -6.00 12.39 11.24
CA LYS A 100 -7.13 12.52 12.18
C LYS A 100 -6.75 12.21 13.63
N HIS A 101 -5.64 11.50 13.88
CA HIS A 101 -5.17 11.14 15.22
C HIS A 101 -3.91 11.92 15.65
N ARG A 102 -3.65 13.07 15.01
CA ARG A 102 -2.43 13.87 15.18
C ARG A 102 -2.39 14.70 16.49
N GLU A 103 -3.41 14.59 17.34
CA GLU A 103 -3.46 15.28 18.64
C GLU A 103 -2.38 14.78 19.62
N ASP A 104 -1.86 13.57 19.41
CA ASP A 104 -0.69 13.05 20.13
C ASP A 104 0.62 13.63 19.56
N LYS A 105 1.27 14.56 20.28
CA LYS A 105 2.54 15.25 19.89
C LYS A 105 3.67 14.31 19.44
N LEU A 106 3.68 13.05 19.91
CA LEU A 106 4.69 12.05 19.58
C LEU A 106 4.44 11.33 18.24
N LEU A 107 3.23 11.41 17.67
CA LEU A 107 2.82 10.66 16.48
C LEU A 107 2.88 11.48 15.18
N GLY A 108 3.04 12.80 15.27
CA GLY A 108 3.21 13.71 14.13
C GLY A 108 4.40 13.38 13.20
N PRO A 109 5.60 13.09 13.73
CA PRO A 109 6.78 12.75 12.91
C PRO A 109 6.62 11.44 12.12
N PHE A 110 5.98 10.43 12.71
CA PHE A 110 5.74 9.14 12.03
C PHE A 110 4.76 9.28 10.85
N ALA A 111 3.72 10.10 11.00
CA ALA A 111 2.80 10.42 9.91
C ALA A 111 3.52 11.17 8.77
N ALA A 112 4.43 12.09 9.10
CA ALA A 112 5.24 12.80 8.10
C ALA A 112 6.20 11.85 7.37
N LEU A 113 6.90 10.97 8.11
CA LEU A 113 7.84 10.01 7.52
C LEU A 113 7.15 8.99 6.61
N SER A 114 5.98 8.48 7.02
CA SER A 114 5.16 7.58 6.20
C SER A 114 4.67 8.27 4.90
N THR A 115 4.34 9.56 4.98
CA THR A 115 3.94 10.36 3.82
C THR A 115 5.11 10.52 2.84
N VAL A 116 6.29 10.89 3.35
CA VAL A 116 7.52 11.04 2.55
C VAL A 116 7.90 9.72 1.88
N MET A 117 7.89 8.60 2.61
CA MET A 117 8.21 7.28 2.05
C MET A 117 7.22 6.87 0.94
N THR A 118 5.93 7.16 1.12
CA THR A 118 4.91 6.92 0.09
C THR A 118 5.18 7.77 -1.16
N ILE A 119 5.50 9.05 -0.98
CA ILE A 119 5.82 9.96 -2.08
C ILE A 119 7.06 9.49 -2.83
N VAL A 120 8.12 9.12 -2.11
CA VAL A 120 9.36 8.59 -2.69
C VAL A 120 9.08 7.31 -3.47
N GLU A 121 8.30 6.39 -2.89
CA GLU A 121 7.96 5.13 -3.56
C GLU A 121 7.13 5.36 -4.83
N VAL A 122 6.08 6.18 -4.76
CA VAL A 122 5.30 6.56 -5.95
C VAL A 122 6.19 7.25 -6.99
N SER A 123 7.09 8.13 -6.56
CA SER A 123 8.01 8.85 -7.45
C SER A 123 9.00 7.92 -8.15
N ILE A 124 9.57 6.95 -7.43
CA ILE A 124 10.45 5.91 -7.99
C ILE A 124 9.67 5.06 -9.00
N PHE A 125 8.45 4.63 -8.67
CA PHE A 125 7.62 3.86 -9.59
C PHE A 125 7.26 4.66 -10.84
N VAL A 126 6.89 5.93 -10.71
CA VAL A 126 6.62 6.83 -11.83
C VAL A 126 7.88 7.03 -12.66
N ALA A 127 9.04 7.25 -12.04
CA ALA A 127 10.32 7.42 -12.72
C ALA A 127 10.74 6.16 -13.49
N LEU A 128 10.65 4.97 -12.90
CA LEU A 128 10.92 3.69 -13.58
C LEU A 128 9.94 3.45 -14.74
N THR A 129 8.67 3.81 -14.55
CA THR A 129 7.66 3.72 -15.60
C THR A 129 7.95 4.70 -16.73
N LEU A 130 8.39 5.92 -16.45
CA LEU A 130 8.79 6.90 -17.47
C LEU A 130 10.10 6.50 -18.16
N ALA A 131 11.09 5.99 -17.42
CA ALA A 131 12.36 5.52 -17.95
C ALA A 131 12.17 4.36 -18.95
N SER A 132 11.29 3.40 -18.65
CA SER A 132 10.94 2.33 -19.60
C SER A 132 10.27 2.84 -20.89
N LYS A 133 9.63 4.01 -20.87
CA LYS A 133 9.01 4.63 -22.06
C LYS A 133 10.00 5.37 -22.94
N VAL A 134 10.97 6.09 -22.35
CA VAL A 134 12.08 6.71 -23.13
C VAL A 134 12.81 5.65 -23.96
N LEU A 135 12.75 4.40 -23.51
CA LEU A 135 13.51 3.29 -24.06
C LEU A 135 12.67 2.34 -24.93
N THR A 136 11.34 2.43 -24.88
CA THR A 136 10.41 1.62 -25.69
C THR A 136 9.25 2.49 -26.18
N PRO A 137 9.27 2.99 -27.43
CA PRO A 137 8.25 3.91 -27.95
C PRO A 137 6.94 3.20 -28.34
N SER A 138 6.52 2.21 -27.55
CA SER A 138 5.24 1.55 -27.71
C SER A 138 4.16 2.36 -26.99
N THR A 139 3.47 3.22 -27.73
CA THR A 139 2.33 4.00 -27.23
C THR A 139 1.22 3.09 -26.69
N THR A 140 1.05 1.89 -27.23
CA THR A 140 -0.02 0.95 -26.84
C THR A 140 0.05 0.54 -25.36
N ILE A 141 1.24 0.18 -24.85
CA ILE A 141 1.40 -0.29 -23.45
C ILE A 141 1.12 0.85 -22.46
N LEU A 142 1.47 2.09 -22.82
CA LEU A 142 1.20 3.28 -22.00
C LEU A 142 -0.29 3.49 -21.76
N HIS A 143 -1.10 3.39 -22.81
CA HIS A 143 -2.55 3.58 -22.70
C HIS A 143 -3.16 2.57 -21.73
N TYR A 144 -2.75 1.30 -21.82
CA TYR A 144 -3.23 0.27 -20.90
C TYR A 144 -2.73 0.46 -19.47
N TRP A 145 -1.50 0.95 -19.29
CA TRP A 145 -0.99 1.28 -17.96
C TRP A 145 -1.76 2.45 -17.33
N ILE A 146 -2.02 3.52 -18.09
CA ILE A 146 -2.83 4.67 -17.63
C ILE A 146 -4.27 4.22 -17.33
N LEU A 147 -4.86 3.39 -18.20
CA LEU A 147 -6.17 2.81 -17.98
C LEU A 147 -6.20 1.97 -16.70
N GLY A 148 -5.14 1.19 -16.45
CA GLY A 148 -4.97 0.45 -15.21
C GLY A 148 -4.88 1.38 -14.00
N LEU A 149 -4.10 2.46 -14.09
CA LEU A 149 -4.00 3.46 -13.02
C LEU A 149 -5.34 4.13 -12.73
N ALA A 150 -6.08 4.51 -13.78
CA ALA A 150 -7.43 5.06 -13.67
C ALA A 150 -8.39 4.06 -13.02
N TYR A 151 -8.33 2.77 -13.40
CA TYR A 151 -9.08 1.72 -12.72
C TYR A 151 -8.67 1.59 -11.24
N GLY A 152 -7.39 1.77 -10.91
CA GLY A 152 -6.90 1.79 -9.54
C GLY A 152 -7.56 2.85 -8.66
N VAL A 153 -8.09 3.93 -9.24
CA VAL A 153 -8.88 4.95 -8.52
C VAL A 153 -10.21 4.39 -8.01
N ALA A 154 -10.77 3.35 -8.64
CA ALA A 154 -12.01 2.70 -8.19
C ALA A 154 -11.90 2.15 -6.75
N TYR A 155 -10.69 1.88 -6.27
CA TYR A 155 -10.44 1.49 -4.88
C TYR A 155 -10.76 2.60 -3.86
N LEU A 156 -11.03 3.84 -4.29
CA LEU A 156 -11.62 4.87 -3.43
C LEU A 156 -12.97 4.42 -2.86
N ALA A 157 -13.78 3.69 -3.64
CA ALA A 157 -15.07 3.18 -3.17
C ALA A 157 -14.91 2.15 -2.03
N VAL A 158 -13.73 1.52 -1.93
CA VAL A 158 -13.40 0.57 -0.86
C VAL A 158 -12.91 1.32 0.38
N SER A 159 -12.04 2.32 0.20
CA SER A 159 -11.43 3.08 1.30
C SER A 159 -12.35 4.13 1.92
N TYR A 160 -13.32 4.68 1.18
CA TYR A 160 -14.19 5.73 1.68
C TYR A 160 -15.03 5.26 2.89
N GLY A 161 -14.82 5.92 4.03
CA GLY A 161 -15.53 5.65 5.29
C GLY A 161 -15.16 4.30 5.95
N ASN A 162 -14.11 3.63 5.49
CA ASN A 162 -13.73 2.30 5.97
C ASN A 162 -12.33 2.31 6.62
N LEU A 163 -12.33 2.51 7.95
CA LEU A 163 -11.12 2.52 8.76
C LEU A 163 -10.32 1.21 8.72
N GLY A 164 -10.92 0.08 8.30
CA GLY A 164 -10.25 -1.22 8.22
C GLY A 164 -9.48 -1.47 6.93
N VAL A 165 -9.54 -0.56 5.96
CA VAL A 165 -8.75 -0.60 4.70
C VAL A 165 -7.39 0.03 4.94
N LEU A 166 -6.73 -0.45 5.99
CA LEU A 166 -5.36 -0.05 6.31
C LEU A 166 -4.43 -0.97 5.54
N GLN A 167 -3.34 -0.43 4.99
CA GLN A 167 -2.27 -1.30 4.52
C GLN A 167 -1.72 -2.05 5.74
N ARG A 168 -2.19 -3.28 5.95
CA ARG A 168 -1.75 -4.18 7.02
C ARG A 168 -0.24 -4.49 7.00
N ASN A 169 0.48 -4.03 5.98
CA ASN A 169 1.92 -4.17 5.81
C ASN A 169 2.66 -2.81 5.88
N SER A 170 1.95 -1.73 6.20
CA SER A 170 2.55 -0.44 6.53
C SER A 170 3.15 -0.54 7.94
N LEU A 171 4.48 -0.56 7.99
CA LEU A 171 5.26 -0.60 9.21
C LEU A 171 4.86 0.54 10.17
N PHE A 172 4.54 1.70 9.60
CA PHE A 172 4.11 2.88 10.35
C PHE A 172 2.73 2.72 10.99
N LEU A 173 1.78 2.08 10.31
CA LEU A 173 0.47 1.80 10.88
C LEU A 173 0.53 0.79 12.01
N LEU A 174 1.36 -0.24 11.87
CA LEU A 174 1.59 -1.21 12.94
C LEU A 174 2.30 -0.57 14.13
N ILE A 175 3.32 0.26 13.91
CA ILE A 175 3.93 1.00 15.03
C ILE A 175 2.90 1.93 15.70
N PHE A 176 2.10 2.66 14.92
CA PHE A 176 1.06 3.56 15.43
C PHE A 176 0.03 2.84 16.30
N PHE A 177 -0.58 1.78 15.78
CA PHE A 177 -1.58 1.02 16.52
C PHE A 177 -0.95 0.20 17.66
N GLY A 178 0.32 -0.20 17.54
CA GLY A 178 1.11 -0.79 18.63
C GLY A 178 1.28 0.15 19.82
N ILE A 179 1.66 1.40 19.57
CA ILE A 179 1.77 2.43 20.61
C ILE A 179 0.41 2.70 21.25
N LYS A 180 -0.66 2.83 20.44
CA LYS A 180 -2.02 3.07 20.94
C LYS A 180 -2.52 1.92 21.83
N THR A 181 -2.31 0.68 21.39
CA THR A 181 -2.70 -0.53 22.17
C THR A 181 -1.88 -0.64 23.45
N GLY A 182 -0.59 -0.29 23.41
CA GLY A 182 0.28 -0.24 24.59
C GLY A 182 -0.17 0.80 25.62
N LYS A 183 -0.48 2.02 25.18
CA LYS A 183 -1.03 3.09 26.05
C LYS A 183 -2.34 2.65 26.70
N ALA A 184 -3.28 2.13 25.92
CA ALA A 184 -4.57 1.67 26.43
C ALA A 184 -4.41 0.59 27.51
N LYS A 185 -3.51 -0.39 27.30
CA LYS A 185 -3.21 -1.42 28.30
C LYS A 185 -2.53 -0.85 29.55
N ALA A 186 -1.62 0.12 29.40
CA ALA A 186 -0.96 0.77 30.53
C ALA A 186 -1.95 1.58 31.39
N GLU A 187 -2.89 2.29 30.75
CA GLU A 187 -3.96 3.00 31.45
C GLU A 187 -4.93 2.04 32.15
N GLU A 188 -5.30 0.93 31.51
CA GLU A 188 -6.18 -0.08 32.12
C GLU A 188 -5.52 -0.74 33.36
N VAL A 189 -4.21 -1.03 33.28
CA VAL A 189 -3.42 -1.53 34.40
C VAL A 189 -3.29 -0.50 35.51
N SER A 190 -3.06 0.77 35.16
CA SER A 190 -3.00 1.89 36.11
C SER A 190 -4.34 2.10 36.85
N GLN A 191 -5.47 2.03 36.13
CA GLN A 191 -6.81 2.13 36.72
C GLN A 191 -7.13 0.93 37.63
N ARG A 192 -6.73 -0.29 37.24
CA ARG A 192 -6.87 -1.49 38.08
C ARG A 192 -6.01 -1.41 39.34
N LEU A 193 -4.80 -0.87 39.25
CA LEU A 193 -3.91 -0.62 40.39
C LEU A 193 -4.46 0.47 41.32
N SER A 194 -4.92 1.59 40.77
CA SER A 194 -5.52 2.70 41.52
C SER A 194 -6.80 2.28 42.25
N ARG A 195 -7.60 1.37 41.67
CA ARG A 195 -8.77 0.78 42.36
C ARG A 195 -8.41 -0.21 43.46
N LYS A 196 -7.27 -0.90 43.37
CA LYS A 196 -6.83 -1.89 44.35
C LYS A 196 -6.00 -1.31 45.50
N LEU A 197 -5.32 -0.19 45.28
CA LEU A 197 -4.44 0.45 46.26
C LEU A 197 -4.69 1.97 46.30
N PRO A 198 -5.81 2.42 46.92
CA PRO A 198 -6.16 3.84 46.96
C PRO A 198 -5.17 4.72 47.74
N GLY A 199 -4.24 4.15 48.50
CA GLY A 199 -3.29 4.88 49.36
C GLY A 199 -1.91 5.16 48.76
N LEU A 200 -1.60 4.72 47.53
CA LEU A 200 -0.24 4.81 46.97
C LEU A 200 -0.03 5.97 45.98
N PHE A 201 -1.09 6.71 45.64
CA PHE A 201 -1.05 7.85 44.70
C PHE A 201 -1.24 9.23 45.37
N LEU A 202 -1.22 9.29 46.70
CA LEU A 202 -1.17 10.55 47.47
C LEU A 202 0.26 10.75 48.01
N ARG A 203 1.18 11.15 47.14
CA ARG A 203 2.40 11.90 47.52
C ARG A 203 2.99 12.60 46.31
#